data_AF-A0AAW2UJL1-F1
#
_entry.id   AF-A0AAW2UJL1-F1
#
_cell.length_a   1.000
_cell.length_b   1.000
_cell.length_c   1.000
_cell.angle_alpha   90.00
_cell.angle_beta   90.00
_cell.angle_gamma   90.00
#
_symmetry.space_group_name_H-M   'P 1'
#
loop_
_entity.id
_entity.type
_entity.pdbx_description
1 polymer ?
#
loop_
_entity_poly.entity_id
_entity_poly.type
_entity_poly.pdbx_seq_one_letter_code
_entity_poly.pdbx_strand_id
1 'polypeptide(L)'
;MDSGYAKVAWRDVCLPMEEGGQGIRDIKALNYGLMCRWLWDIVVGRSDSIWVSWVRHYCLHSSSIWTVRAGSWAWRKLIRLRILVQQHVEYLVGNGHSFSLWHDPWYSLGPLIHRFPRGPQLTGTGAHDPLDTVILDGEWNWPPITDFQCLEIVQSLPSIQSGEDCIRWRPTGGTMTSRNAYTMLRPPVPKFWCPETHSHLFFRCHFARQCLNTVRHFVSFPWLFRGWEIDIPWAARSWHGKHVINVAYRTLLSSLVYHIWQERNRWRFQQTERTAATLGRLVIEEVRQRIISA
;
A
#
# COMPACT_ATOMS: atom_id res chain seq x y z
N MET A 1 16.93 -11.86 -31.96
CA MET A 1 17.10 -10.76 -30.99
C MET A 1 16.06 -10.95 -29.92
N ASP A 2 16.45 -11.57 -28.80
CA ASP A 2 15.57 -11.70 -27.64
C ASP A 2 15.35 -10.30 -27.09
N SER A 3 14.14 -9.76 -27.30
CA SER A 3 13.72 -8.56 -26.60
C SER A 3 13.81 -8.87 -25.11
N GLY A 4 14.68 -8.14 -24.39
CA GLY A 4 14.94 -8.31 -22.97
C GLY A 4 13.72 -7.92 -22.14
N TYR A 5 12.63 -8.68 -22.25
CA TYR A 5 11.44 -8.50 -21.43
C TYR A 5 11.76 -8.90 -20.00
N ALA A 6 11.45 -8.00 -19.07
CA ALA A 6 11.53 -8.29 -17.65
C ALA A 6 10.64 -9.49 -17.32
N LYS A 7 11.22 -10.54 -16.74
CA LYS A 7 10.50 -11.78 -16.39
C LYS A 7 9.48 -11.62 -15.26
N VAL A 8 9.54 -10.50 -14.54
CA VAL A 8 8.67 -10.18 -13.41
C VAL A 8 8.15 -8.76 -13.60
N ALA A 9 6.85 -8.54 -13.40
CA ALA A 9 6.27 -7.22 -13.54
C ALA A 9 6.81 -6.29 -12.43
N TRP A 10 7.07 -5.03 -12.77
CA TRP A 10 7.59 -4.03 -11.83
C TRP A 10 6.75 -3.92 -10.54
N ARG A 11 5.42 -4.04 -10.68
CA ARG A 11 4.49 -4.02 -9.54
C ARG A 11 4.74 -5.14 -8.53
N ASP A 12 5.21 -6.30 -8.99
CA ASP A 12 5.48 -7.46 -8.13
C ASP A 12 6.86 -7.33 -7.48
N VAL A 13 7.84 -6.78 -8.21
CA VAL A 13 9.18 -6.46 -7.68
C VAL A 13 9.09 -5.45 -6.54
N CYS A 14 8.17 -4.48 -6.65
CA CYS A 14 8.04 -3.41 -5.66
C CYS A 14 7.29 -3.79 -4.38
N LEU A 15 6.84 -5.04 -4.27
CA LEU A 15 6.26 -5.52 -3.03
C LEU A 15 7.36 -5.69 -1.96
N PRO A 16 7.04 -5.51 -0.67
CA PRO A 16 7.89 -5.91 0.44
C PRO A 16 8.35 -7.35 0.29
N MET A 17 9.51 -7.68 0.86
CA MET A 17 10.04 -9.04 0.82
C MET A 17 9.09 -10.02 1.51
N GLU A 18 8.39 -9.55 2.55
CA GLU A 18 7.37 -10.29 3.30
C GLU A 18 6.13 -10.61 2.45
N GLU A 19 5.88 -9.84 1.39
CA GLU A 19 4.83 -10.06 0.41
C GLU A 19 5.38 -10.71 -0.88
N GLY A 20 6.65 -11.13 -0.84
CA GLY A 20 7.38 -11.84 -1.88
C GLY A 20 7.82 -10.99 -3.08
N GLY A 21 7.87 -9.67 -2.93
CA GLY A 21 8.63 -8.81 -3.84
C GLY A 21 10.10 -8.73 -3.44
N GLN A 22 10.81 -7.75 -3.98
CA GLN A 22 12.23 -7.51 -3.72
C GLN A 22 12.47 -6.36 -2.73
N GLY A 23 11.41 -5.79 -2.14
CA GLY A 23 11.51 -4.64 -1.23
C GLY A 23 11.91 -3.33 -1.91
N ILE A 24 11.97 -3.29 -3.24
CA ILE A 24 12.22 -2.07 -4.01
C ILE A 24 10.98 -1.18 -3.90
N ARG A 25 11.16 0.14 -3.77
CA ARG A 25 10.01 1.05 -3.71
C ARG A 25 9.46 1.32 -5.10
N ASP A 26 8.14 1.26 -5.24
CA ASP A 26 7.48 1.70 -6.46
C ASP A 26 7.69 3.22 -6.61
N ILE A 27 8.39 3.63 -7.66
CA ILE A 27 8.78 5.03 -7.87
C ILE A 27 7.56 5.93 -8.04
N LYS A 28 6.48 5.43 -8.66
CA LYS A 28 5.26 6.22 -8.86
C LYS A 28 4.56 6.44 -7.52
N ALA A 29 4.38 5.38 -6.72
CA ALA A 29 3.81 5.46 -5.38
C ALA A 29 4.68 6.31 -4.45
N LEU A 30 6.01 6.21 -4.56
CA LEU A 30 6.95 7.04 -3.79
C LEU A 30 6.79 8.52 -4.14
N ASN A 31 6.76 8.85 -5.43
CA ASN A 31 6.53 10.23 -5.87
C ASN A 31 5.19 10.77 -5.37
N TYR A 32 4.10 10.00 -5.49
CA TYR A 32 2.80 10.41 -4.98
C TYR A 32 2.80 10.55 -3.45
N GLY A 33 3.48 9.66 -2.71
CA GLY A 33 3.61 9.74 -1.26
C GLY A 33 4.37 10.99 -0.82
N LEU A 34 5.44 11.36 -1.52
CA LEU A 34 6.18 12.60 -1.28
C LEU A 34 5.32 13.84 -1.59
N MET A 35 4.59 13.84 -2.71
CA MET A 35 3.66 14.92 -3.04
C MET A 35 2.53 15.05 -2.02
N CYS A 36 1.99 13.95 -1.51
CA CYS A 36 1.03 13.98 -0.40
C CYS A 36 1.66 14.59 0.84
N ARG A 37 2.90 14.20 1.19
CA ARG A 37 3.62 14.78 2.34
C ARG A 37 3.80 16.28 2.20
N TRP A 38 4.15 16.76 1.00
CA TRP A 38 4.23 18.19 0.72
C TRP A 38 2.87 18.88 0.82
N LEU A 39 1.81 18.26 0.31
CA LEU A 39 0.45 18.78 0.43
C LEU A 39 0.03 18.91 1.90
N TRP A 40 0.36 17.93 2.73
CA TRP A 40 0.10 18.00 4.17
C TRP A 40 0.86 19.15 4.84
N ASP A 41 2.11 19.40 4.46
CA ASP A 41 2.88 20.54 5.00
C ASP A 41 2.23 21.88 4.68
N ILE A 42 1.59 22.00 3.51
CA ILE A 42 0.78 23.18 3.14
C ILE A 42 -0.49 23.25 3.98
N VAL A 43 -1.19 22.13 4.16
CA VAL A 43 -2.44 22.01 4.93
C VAL A 43 -2.22 22.43 6.38
N VAL A 44 -1.25 21.82 7.07
CA VAL A 44 -0.92 22.14 8.47
C VAL A 44 -0.28 23.51 8.60
N GLY A 45 0.37 23.96 7.53
CA GLY A 45 0.91 25.29 7.51
C GLY A 45 2.24 25.46 8.17
N ARG A 46 3.11 24.49 7.94
CA ARG A 46 4.44 24.39 8.53
C ARG A 46 5.27 25.65 8.24
N SER A 47 5.36 26.55 9.23
CA SER A 47 5.91 27.90 9.09
C SER A 47 7.44 27.94 8.99
N ASP A 48 8.13 26.90 9.46
CA ASP A 48 9.57 26.69 9.30
C ASP A 48 9.97 26.31 7.87
N SER A 49 9.00 26.05 6.99
CA SER A 49 9.27 25.75 5.58
C SER A 49 9.10 26.98 4.70
N ILE A 50 10.22 27.52 4.20
CA ILE A 50 10.25 28.63 3.23
C ILE A 50 9.33 28.34 2.04
N TRP A 51 9.30 27.09 1.58
CA TRP A 51 8.46 26.68 0.46
C TRP A 51 6.96 26.73 0.79
N VAL A 52 6.56 26.33 2.01
CA VAL A 52 5.16 26.44 2.44
C VAL A 52 4.75 27.91 2.54
N SER A 53 5.61 28.76 3.11
CA SER A 53 5.38 30.20 3.19
C SER A 53 5.26 30.83 1.79
N TRP A 54 6.11 30.44 0.84
CA TRP A 54 6.03 30.89 -0.55
C TRP A 54 4.72 30.44 -1.22
N VAL A 55 4.34 29.16 -1.07
CA VAL A 55 3.10 28.62 -1.65
C VAL A 55 1.88 29.36 -1.08
N ARG A 56 1.85 29.61 0.22
CA ARG A 56 0.77 30.37 0.86
C ARG A 56 0.65 31.76 0.28
N HIS A 57 1.75 32.48 0.19
CA HIS A 57 1.74 33.86 -0.29
C HIS A 57 1.40 33.97 -1.78
N TYR A 58 2.02 33.16 -2.65
CA TYR A 58 1.93 33.33 -4.10
C TYR A 58 0.96 32.39 -4.81
N CYS A 59 0.70 31.19 -4.27
CA CYS A 59 -0.18 30.21 -4.92
C CYS A 59 -1.58 30.19 -4.32
N LEU A 60 -1.68 30.34 -2.99
CA LEU A 60 -2.96 30.31 -2.28
C LEU A 60 -3.60 31.70 -2.14
N HIS A 61 -2.79 32.76 -2.04
CA HIS A 61 -3.27 34.11 -1.72
C HIS A 61 -4.11 34.07 -0.43
N SER A 62 -5.42 34.36 -0.53
CA SER A 62 -6.39 34.29 0.58
C SER A 62 -7.29 33.05 0.54
N SER A 63 -6.99 32.07 -0.31
CA SER A 63 -7.77 30.84 -0.46
C SER A 63 -7.14 29.68 0.30
N SER A 64 -7.95 28.67 0.64
CA SER A 64 -7.43 27.41 1.17
C SER A 64 -6.96 26.49 0.04
N ILE A 65 -6.03 25.58 0.33
CA ILE A 65 -5.60 24.52 -0.59
C ILE A 65 -6.78 23.63 -1.05
N TRP A 66 -7.83 23.56 -0.23
CA TRP A 66 -9.03 22.78 -0.51
C TRP A 66 -9.93 23.42 -1.57
N THR A 67 -9.89 24.75 -1.71
CA THR A 67 -10.80 25.51 -2.58
C THR A 67 -10.09 26.23 -3.71
N VAL A 68 -8.77 26.45 -3.60
CA VAL A 68 -7.96 27.12 -4.61
C VAL A 68 -8.10 26.43 -5.97
N ARG A 69 -8.15 27.25 -7.03
CA ARG A 69 -8.19 26.76 -8.41
C ARG A 69 -6.81 26.40 -8.88
N ALA A 70 -6.76 25.42 -9.78
CA ALA A 70 -5.49 24.91 -10.27
C ALA A 70 -4.99 25.69 -11.50
N GLY A 71 -3.78 26.26 -11.41
CA GLY A 71 -3.09 26.93 -12.50
C GLY A 71 -2.17 25.99 -13.29
N SER A 72 -0.86 26.04 -12.98
CA SER A 72 0.18 25.31 -13.71
C SER A 72 -0.03 23.79 -13.72
N TRP A 73 0.60 23.08 -14.66
CA TRP A 73 0.50 21.61 -14.75
C TRP A 73 0.94 20.91 -13.46
N ALA A 74 2.05 21.35 -12.88
CA ALA A 74 2.57 20.78 -11.63
C ALA A 74 1.61 21.04 -10.46
N TRP A 75 1.07 22.26 -10.38
CA TRP A 75 0.10 22.65 -9.35
C TRP A 75 -1.21 21.87 -9.47
N ARG A 76 -1.70 21.64 -10.70
CA ARG A 76 -2.84 20.75 -10.97
C ARG A 76 -2.61 19.34 -10.47
N LYS A 77 -1.40 18.78 -10.67
CA LYS A 77 -1.08 17.43 -10.21
C LYS A 77 -1.07 17.35 -8.68
N LEU A 78 -0.55 18.36 -8.00
CA LEU A 78 -0.57 18.44 -6.53
C LEU A 78 -2.00 18.61 -5.99
N ILE A 79 -2.76 19.57 -6.52
CA ILE A 79 -4.16 19.85 -6.10
C ILE A 79 -5.04 18.62 -6.26
N ARG A 80 -4.87 17.81 -7.32
CA ARG A 80 -5.66 16.58 -7.49
C ARG A 80 -5.51 15.61 -6.32
N LEU A 81 -4.38 15.62 -5.62
CA LEU A 81 -4.16 14.78 -4.43
C LEU A 81 -4.96 15.24 -3.22
N ARG A 82 -5.53 16.46 -3.21
CA ARG A 82 -6.34 16.94 -2.10
C ARG A 82 -7.53 16.04 -1.84
N ILE A 83 -8.18 15.51 -2.88
CA ILE A 83 -9.36 14.62 -2.70
C ILE A 83 -8.97 13.37 -1.91
N LEU A 84 -7.79 12.79 -2.22
CA LEU A 84 -7.26 11.63 -1.51
C LEU A 84 -6.86 11.98 -0.07
N VAL A 85 -6.13 13.09 0.10
CA VAL A 85 -5.63 13.50 1.42
C VAL A 85 -6.77 13.92 2.34
N GLN A 86 -7.77 14.65 1.85
CA GLN A 86 -8.92 15.16 2.62
C GLN A 86 -9.63 14.07 3.42
N GLN A 87 -9.78 12.87 2.86
CA GLN A 87 -10.44 11.72 3.51
C GLN A 87 -9.72 11.26 4.80
N HIS A 88 -8.45 11.64 4.96
CA HIS A 88 -7.58 11.20 6.03
C HIS A 88 -7.14 12.36 6.94
N VAL A 89 -7.57 13.58 6.64
CA VAL A 89 -7.33 14.77 7.45
C VAL A 89 -8.52 15.02 8.36
N GLU A 90 -8.25 15.30 9.62
CA GLU A 90 -9.23 15.70 10.63
C GLU A 90 -8.90 17.11 11.09
N TYR A 91 -9.90 17.98 11.06
CA TYR A 91 -9.85 19.35 11.55
C TYR A 91 -10.57 19.38 12.90
N LEU A 92 -9.84 19.75 13.95
CA LEU A 92 -10.35 19.89 15.30
C LEU A 92 -10.48 21.37 15.59
N VAL A 93 -11.72 21.83 15.73
CA VAL A 93 -12.04 23.24 15.98
C VAL A 93 -11.67 23.57 17.43
N GLY A 94 -10.85 24.60 17.61
CA GLY A 94 -10.53 25.20 18.92
C GLY A 94 -11.01 26.64 18.93
N ASN A 95 -10.07 27.59 19.03
CA ASN A 95 -10.36 29.02 19.02
C ASN A 95 -10.83 29.59 17.65
N GLY A 96 -10.69 28.86 16.55
CA GLY A 96 -11.12 29.30 15.23
C GLY A 96 -10.21 30.30 14.52
N HIS A 97 -9.09 30.72 15.13
CA HIS A 97 -8.20 31.74 14.55
C HIS A 97 -7.43 31.24 13.32
N SER A 98 -7.18 29.93 13.23
CA SER A 98 -6.30 29.36 12.20
C SER A 98 -7.05 28.82 10.99
N PHE A 99 -8.36 28.56 11.13
CA PHE A 99 -9.18 27.98 10.09
C PHE A 99 -10.01 29.05 9.37
N SER A 100 -10.15 28.90 8.06
CA SER A 100 -11.11 29.67 7.28
C SER A 100 -12.51 29.12 7.48
N LEU A 101 -13.47 30.01 7.79
CA LEU A 101 -14.88 29.68 7.94
C LEU A 101 -15.42 28.93 6.71
N TRP A 102 -15.15 29.44 5.51
CA TRP A 102 -15.75 28.96 4.27
C TRP A 102 -14.90 27.97 3.49
N HIS A 103 -13.57 28.03 3.64
CA HIS A 103 -12.65 27.35 2.75
C HIS A 103 -11.97 26.10 3.33
N ASP A 104 -11.92 25.94 4.65
CA ASP A 104 -11.35 24.76 5.28
C ASP A 104 -12.41 23.69 5.59
N PRO A 105 -12.07 22.39 5.51
CA PRO A 105 -13.00 21.28 5.69
C PRO A 105 -13.15 20.89 7.16
N TRP A 106 -13.40 21.87 8.03
CA TRP A 106 -13.71 21.63 9.45
C TRP A 106 -15.14 21.10 9.64
N TYR A 107 -16.03 21.36 8.68
CA TYR A 107 -17.36 20.80 8.63
C TYR A 107 -17.35 19.38 8.03
N SER A 108 -18.24 18.51 8.52
CA SER A 108 -18.26 17.07 8.19
C SER A 108 -18.41 16.79 6.69
N LEU A 109 -19.06 17.70 5.94
CA LEU A 109 -19.28 17.59 4.50
C LEU A 109 -18.22 18.34 3.66
N GLY A 110 -17.11 18.77 4.27
CA GLY A 110 -16.03 19.50 3.62
C GLY A 110 -16.20 21.01 3.66
N PRO A 111 -15.50 21.78 2.80
CA PRO A 111 -15.52 23.24 2.83
C PRO A 111 -16.92 23.78 2.58
N LEU A 112 -17.42 24.64 3.47
CA LEU A 112 -18.78 25.18 3.37
C LEU A 112 -19.04 25.87 2.03
N ILE A 113 -18.05 26.56 1.45
CA ILE A 113 -18.22 27.27 0.16
C ILE A 113 -18.59 26.35 -1.01
N HIS A 114 -18.19 25.07 -0.96
CA HIS A 114 -18.55 24.11 -2.01
C HIS A 114 -20.03 23.71 -1.92
N ARG A 115 -20.57 23.64 -0.70
CA ARG A 115 -21.96 23.24 -0.43
C ARG A 115 -22.91 24.43 -0.49
N PHE A 116 -22.47 25.57 0.03
CA PHE A 116 -23.22 26.83 0.12
C PHE A 116 -22.42 27.97 -0.57
N PRO A 117 -22.39 28.03 -1.92
CA PRO A 117 -21.59 29.03 -2.63
C PRO A 117 -21.99 30.48 -2.33
N ARG A 118 -23.24 30.71 -1.92
CA ARG A 118 -23.77 32.03 -1.50
C ARG A 118 -23.79 32.22 0.02
N GLY A 119 -23.24 31.26 0.76
CA GLY A 119 -23.25 31.24 2.22
C GLY A 119 -22.67 32.51 2.87
N PRO A 120 -21.53 33.07 2.41
CA PRO A 120 -21.00 34.31 2.96
C PRO A 120 -22.01 35.45 2.91
N GLN A 121 -22.62 35.69 1.75
CA GLN A 121 -23.60 36.76 1.57
C GLN A 121 -24.89 36.53 2.38
N LEU A 122 -25.35 35.27 2.47
CA LEU A 122 -26.60 34.93 3.17
C LEU A 122 -26.47 34.97 4.70
N THR A 123 -25.25 34.78 5.22
CA THR A 123 -24.96 34.81 6.65
C THR A 123 -24.40 36.16 7.11
N GLY A 124 -24.12 37.09 6.19
CA GLY A 124 -23.48 38.36 6.51
C GLY A 124 -22.01 38.23 6.90
N THR A 125 -21.34 37.15 6.48
CA THR A 125 -19.92 36.90 6.70
C THR A 125 -19.11 37.16 5.43
N GLY A 126 -17.82 37.46 5.56
CA GLY A 126 -16.87 37.55 4.47
C GLY A 126 -16.45 36.19 3.95
N ALA A 127 -16.18 36.10 2.64
CA ALA A 127 -15.76 34.84 2.00
C ALA A 127 -14.43 34.28 2.55
N HIS A 128 -13.59 35.15 3.10
CA HIS A 128 -12.27 34.81 3.65
C HIS A 128 -12.21 34.98 5.16
N ASP A 129 -13.37 35.07 5.82
CA ASP A 129 -13.41 35.24 7.27
C ASP A 129 -12.80 34.03 8.00
N PRO A 130 -12.09 34.28 9.11
CA PRO A 130 -11.67 33.23 10.02
C PRO A 130 -12.88 32.58 10.72
N LEU A 131 -12.69 31.36 11.22
CA LEU A 131 -13.74 30.55 11.84
C LEU A 131 -14.20 31.14 13.19
N ASP A 132 -13.32 31.86 13.88
CA ASP A 132 -13.63 32.60 15.11
C ASP A 132 -14.78 33.63 14.96
N THR A 133 -15.05 34.10 13.74
CA THR A 133 -16.17 35.03 13.47
C THR A 133 -17.54 34.49 13.87
N VAL A 134 -17.67 33.16 13.98
CA VAL A 134 -18.90 32.47 14.42
C VAL A 134 -18.67 31.70 15.73
N ILE A 135 -17.63 32.03 16.49
CA ILE A 135 -17.33 31.44 17.79
C ILE A 135 -17.23 32.55 18.83
N LEU A 136 -18.01 32.45 19.91
CA LEU A 136 -17.95 33.40 21.03
C LEU A 136 -17.97 32.62 22.34
N ASP A 137 -17.03 32.93 23.23
CA ASP A 137 -16.90 32.29 24.56
C ASP A 137 -16.84 30.75 24.52
N GLY A 138 -16.24 30.19 23.45
CA GLY A 138 -16.10 28.74 23.27
C GLY A 138 -17.36 28.04 22.72
N GLU A 139 -18.38 28.80 22.34
CA GLU A 139 -19.63 28.31 21.79
C GLU A 139 -19.87 28.82 20.37
N TRP A 140 -20.64 28.07 19.59
CA TRP A 140 -21.04 28.48 18.25
C TRP A 140 -22.03 29.64 18.31
N ASN A 141 -21.66 30.77 17.72
CA ASN A 141 -22.47 31.98 17.66
C ASN A 141 -22.69 32.40 16.20
N TRP A 142 -23.51 31.62 15.48
CA TRP A 142 -23.85 31.92 14.09
C TRP A 142 -24.80 33.12 14.00
N PRO A 143 -24.59 34.04 13.03
CA PRO A 143 -25.57 35.07 12.73
C PRO A 143 -26.90 34.42 12.32
N PRO A 144 -28.05 35.11 12.50
CA PRO A 144 -29.36 34.56 12.15
C PRO A 144 -29.42 34.07 10.70
N ILE A 145 -29.43 32.75 10.53
CA ILE A 145 -29.51 32.12 9.22
C ILE A 145 -30.98 32.09 8.80
N THR A 146 -31.34 32.98 7.88
CA THR A 146 -32.72 33.10 7.37
C THR A 146 -32.99 32.18 6.17
N ASP A 147 -31.94 31.67 5.52
CA ASP A 147 -32.05 30.79 4.37
C ASP A 147 -32.09 29.31 4.80
N PHE A 148 -33.14 28.60 4.36
CA PHE A 148 -33.36 27.20 4.72
C PHE A 148 -32.22 26.27 4.29
N GLN A 149 -31.49 26.58 3.21
CA GLN A 149 -30.37 25.76 2.76
C GLN A 149 -29.21 25.84 3.77
N CYS A 150 -28.95 27.04 4.31
CA CYS A 150 -27.86 27.25 5.26
C CYS A 150 -28.21 26.75 6.69
N LEU A 151 -29.48 26.49 7.02
CA LEU A 151 -29.86 25.91 8.32
C LEU A 151 -29.21 24.55 8.58
N GLU A 152 -28.88 23.80 7.51
CA GLU A 152 -28.15 22.52 7.59
C GLU A 152 -26.82 22.66 8.35
N ILE A 153 -26.15 23.82 8.24
CA ILE A 153 -24.87 24.10 8.88
C ILE A 153 -25.00 23.95 10.39
N VAL A 154 -25.97 24.63 10.99
CA VAL A 154 -26.17 24.70 12.45
C VAL A 154 -26.60 23.34 13.03
N GLN A 155 -27.23 22.49 12.21
CA GLN A 155 -27.70 21.17 12.63
C GLN A 155 -26.57 20.14 12.80
N SER A 156 -25.37 20.38 12.26
CA SER A 156 -24.28 19.41 12.28
C SER A 156 -22.91 20.04 12.56
N LEU A 157 -22.90 21.06 13.41
CA LEU A 157 -21.67 21.67 13.90
C LEU A 157 -20.86 20.69 14.77
N PRO A 158 -19.53 20.61 14.59
CA PRO A 158 -18.68 19.79 15.43
C PRO A 158 -18.54 20.40 16.84
N SER A 159 -18.14 19.59 17.81
CA SER A 159 -17.78 20.09 19.13
C SER A 159 -16.52 20.97 19.07
N ILE A 160 -16.54 22.12 19.75
CA ILE A 160 -15.38 22.97 19.93
C ILE A 160 -14.50 22.39 21.06
N GLN A 161 -13.21 22.24 20.80
CA GLN A 161 -12.22 21.77 21.76
C GLN A 161 -11.61 22.94 22.53
N SER A 162 -11.13 22.69 23.75
CA SER A 162 -10.36 23.69 24.48
C SER A 162 -9.00 23.91 23.83
N GLY A 163 -8.62 25.18 23.59
CA GLY A 163 -7.30 25.56 23.10
C GLY A 163 -7.28 26.02 21.64
N GLU A 164 -6.16 25.77 20.96
CA GLU A 164 -5.96 26.18 19.57
C GLU A 164 -6.50 25.15 18.57
N ASP A 165 -6.85 25.63 17.38
CA ASP A 165 -7.20 24.79 16.24
C ASP A 165 -6.11 23.75 15.93
N CYS A 166 -6.50 22.52 15.61
CA CYS A 166 -5.55 21.44 15.36
C CYS A 166 -5.93 20.62 14.12
N ILE A 167 -4.93 20.26 13.31
CA ILE A 167 -5.10 19.36 12.15
C ILE A 167 -4.37 18.05 12.41
N ARG A 168 -5.09 16.92 12.29
CA ARG A 168 -4.59 15.58 12.58
C ARG A 168 -4.71 14.64 11.38
N TRP A 169 -3.73 13.76 11.24
CA TRP A 169 -3.75 12.64 10.31
C TRP A 169 -4.49 11.47 10.96
N ARG A 170 -5.72 11.19 10.50
CA ARG A 170 -6.61 10.17 11.11
C ARG A 170 -5.95 8.79 11.26
N PRO A 171 -5.24 8.24 10.26
CA PRO A 171 -4.70 6.87 10.36
C PRO A 171 -3.74 6.61 11.51
N THR A 172 -3.02 7.62 11.99
CA THR A 172 -2.06 7.45 13.11
C THR A 172 -2.29 8.41 14.27
N GLY A 173 -3.36 9.21 14.22
CA GLY A 173 -3.68 10.18 15.24
C GLY A 173 -2.68 11.35 15.38
N GLY A 174 -1.81 11.58 14.39
CA GLY A 174 -0.68 12.50 14.50
C GLY A 174 -0.32 13.20 13.19
N THR A 175 0.97 13.29 12.86
CA THR A 175 1.43 13.90 11.61
C THR A 175 1.63 12.86 10.51
N MET A 176 1.27 13.20 9.28
CA MET A 176 1.56 12.32 8.15
C MET A 176 3.05 12.25 7.84
N THR A 177 3.65 11.06 7.72
CA THR A 177 5.04 10.90 7.25
C THR A 177 5.08 10.45 5.79
N SER A 178 6.22 10.65 5.11
CA SER A 178 6.41 10.12 3.74
C SER A 178 6.25 8.60 3.68
N ARG A 179 6.61 7.89 4.76
CA ARG A 179 6.44 6.43 4.87
C ARG A 179 4.95 6.07 4.89
N ASN A 180 4.16 6.71 5.74
CA ASN A 180 2.74 6.39 5.88
C ASN A 180 1.96 6.79 4.61
N ALA A 181 2.30 7.93 4.00
CA ALA A 181 1.75 8.35 2.72
C ALA A 181 2.05 7.33 1.60
N TYR A 182 3.29 6.83 1.53
CA TYR A 182 3.66 5.77 0.59
C TYR A 182 2.86 4.49 0.82
N THR A 183 2.77 4.03 2.08
CA THR A 183 2.04 2.80 2.42
C THR A 183 0.57 2.88 2.03
N MET A 184 -0.07 4.04 2.19
CA MET A 184 -1.46 4.29 1.81
C MET A 184 -1.69 4.19 0.28
N LEU A 185 -0.70 4.61 -0.51
CA LEU A 185 -0.76 4.66 -1.97
C LEU A 185 -0.28 3.37 -2.65
N ARG A 186 0.35 2.49 -1.89
CA ARG A 186 0.86 1.21 -2.38
C ARG A 186 -0.34 0.29 -2.68
N PRO A 187 -0.37 -0.39 -3.84
CA PRO A 187 -1.41 -1.37 -4.11
C PRO A 187 -1.40 -2.47 -3.03
N PRO A 188 -2.54 -2.75 -2.38
CA PRO A 188 -2.63 -3.84 -1.42
C PRO A 188 -2.54 -5.17 -2.18
N VAL A 189 -1.72 -6.10 -1.69
CA VAL A 189 -1.70 -7.48 -2.18
C VAL A 189 -2.09 -8.39 -1.03
N PRO A 190 -3.01 -9.35 -1.26
CA PRO A 190 -3.38 -10.30 -0.23
C PRO A 190 -2.13 -11.06 0.25
N LYS A 191 -1.93 -11.07 1.56
CA LYS A 191 -0.89 -11.86 2.24
C LYS A 191 -1.18 -13.35 1.99
N PHE A 192 -0.60 -13.94 0.96
CA PHE A 192 -0.49 -15.40 0.89
C PHE A 192 0.69 -15.82 1.76
N TRP A 193 0.39 -16.19 3.00
CA TRP A 193 1.35 -16.52 4.04
C TRP A 193 1.84 -17.96 3.87
N CYS A 194 2.85 -18.14 3.01
CA CYS A 194 3.70 -19.33 3.01
C CYS A 194 5.15 -18.89 3.19
N PRO A 195 5.87 -19.35 4.23
CA PRO A 195 7.27 -19.00 4.42
C PRO A 195 8.12 -19.41 3.20
N GLU A 196 8.76 -18.44 2.54
CA GLU A 196 9.65 -18.66 1.38
C GLU A 196 11.04 -19.15 1.80
N THR A 197 11.08 -20.17 2.65
CA THR A 197 12.32 -20.84 3.07
C THR A 197 12.49 -22.14 2.28
N HIS A 198 13.73 -22.56 2.00
CA HIS A 198 13.95 -23.85 1.32
C HIS A 198 13.31 -25.03 2.07
N SER A 199 13.40 -25.01 3.41
CA SER A 199 12.76 -26.01 4.28
C SER A 199 11.24 -26.04 4.11
N HIS A 200 10.57 -24.89 4.05
CA HIS A 200 9.13 -24.87 3.84
C HIS A 200 8.77 -25.20 2.40
N LEU A 201 9.30 -24.44 1.43
CA LEU A 201 8.95 -24.53 0.02
C LEU A 201 9.09 -25.95 -0.54
N PHE A 202 10.17 -26.65 -0.20
CA PHE A 202 10.47 -27.97 -0.79
C PHE A 202 10.08 -29.16 0.08
N PHE A 203 9.90 -29.00 1.40
CA PHE A 203 9.68 -30.13 2.32
C PHE A 203 8.46 -30.00 3.24
N ARG A 204 8.08 -28.79 3.67
CA ARG A 204 6.97 -28.61 4.64
C ARG A 204 5.67 -28.08 4.04
N CYS A 205 5.74 -27.40 2.90
CA CYS A 205 4.59 -26.92 2.15
C CYS A 205 3.68 -28.10 1.81
N HIS A 206 2.36 -27.92 1.98
CA HIS A 206 1.38 -28.97 1.76
C HIS A 206 1.48 -29.56 0.34
N PHE A 207 1.54 -28.68 -0.68
CA PHE A 207 1.71 -29.09 -2.07
C PHE A 207 3.01 -29.88 -2.30
N ALA A 208 4.12 -29.38 -1.76
CA ALA A 208 5.41 -30.07 -1.85
C ALA A 208 5.36 -31.45 -1.20
N ARG A 209 4.79 -31.58 0.01
CA ARG A 209 4.62 -32.89 0.69
C ARG A 209 3.80 -33.86 -0.14
N GLN A 210 2.71 -33.41 -0.76
CA GLN A 210 1.91 -34.26 -1.64
C GLN A 210 2.72 -34.75 -2.86
N CYS A 211 3.55 -33.89 -3.45
CA CYS A 211 4.45 -34.27 -4.54
C CYS A 211 5.49 -35.30 -4.08
N LEU A 212 6.15 -35.06 -2.93
CA LEU A 212 7.14 -35.98 -2.36
C LEU A 212 6.52 -37.34 -2.02
N ASN A 213 5.32 -37.35 -1.43
CA ASN A 213 4.59 -38.59 -1.14
C ASN A 213 4.24 -39.35 -2.42
N THR A 214 3.80 -38.65 -3.47
CA THR A 214 3.52 -39.28 -4.77
C THR A 214 4.79 -39.96 -5.29
N VAL A 215 5.90 -39.23 -5.36
CA VAL A 215 7.18 -39.78 -5.81
C VAL A 215 7.65 -40.97 -4.97
N ARG A 216 7.47 -40.93 -3.65
CA ARG A 216 7.82 -42.02 -2.73
C ARG A 216 7.04 -43.31 -2.97
N HIS A 217 5.79 -43.23 -3.44
CA HIS A 217 5.01 -44.43 -3.77
C HIS A 217 5.47 -45.06 -5.09
N PHE A 218 5.92 -44.25 -6.05
CA PHE A 218 6.35 -44.74 -7.36
C PHE A 218 7.79 -45.23 -7.38
N VAL A 219 8.68 -44.53 -6.69
CA VAL A 219 10.08 -44.93 -6.52
C VAL A 219 10.12 -45.61 -5.15
N SER A 220 10.33 -46.93 -5.08
CA SER A 220 10.50 -47.67 -3.82
C SER A 220 11.77 -47.22 -3.08
N PHE A 221 11.75 -45.98 -2.61
CA PHE A 221 12.89 -45.18 -2.23
C PHE A 221 12.82 -44.92 -0.72
N PRO A 222 13.79 -45.39 0.08
CA PRO A 222 13.75 -45.27 1.53
C PRO A 222 14.11 -43.86 2.04
N TRP A 223 13.98 -42.82 1.22
CA TRP A 223 14.24 -41.45 1.64
C TRP A 223 13.09 -40.90 2.48
N LEU A 224 13.41 -40.40 3.67
CA LEU A 224 12.43 -40.04 4.68
C LEU A 224 11.92 -38.60 4.59
N PHE A 225 12.50 -37.75 3.73
CA PHE A 225 12.10 -36.34 3.55
C PHE A 225 12.00 -35.57 4.88
N ARG A 226 12.99 -35.75 5.76
CA ARG A 226 13.13 -35.11 7.08
C ARG A 226 13.30 -33.59 7.00
N GLY A 227 13.74 -33.07 5.86
CA GLY A 227 13.81 -31.63 5.60
C GLY A 227 15.13 -31.18 5.00
N TRP A 228 15.15 -29.94 4.51
CA TRP A 228 16.28 -29.36 3.78
C TRP A 228 17.62 -29.47 4.53
N GLU A 229 17.66 -29.01 5.79
CA GLU A 229 18.90 -28.95 6.59
C GLU A 229 19.48 -30.33 6.93
N ILE A 230 18.67 -31.38 6.90
CA ILE A 230 19.09 -32.74 7.28
C ILE A 230 19.39 -33.55 6.01
N ASP A 231 18.48 -33.53 5.05
CA ASP A 231 18.54 -34.44 3.93
C ASP A 231 19.48 -33.97 2.82
N ILE A 232 19.62 -32.67 2.59
CA ILE A 232 20.52 -32.16 1.53
C ILE A 232 21.99 -32.48 1.88
N PRO A 233 22.49 -32.17 3.11
CA PRO A 233 23.86 -32.53 3.46
C PRO A 233 24.09 -34.04 3.56
N TRP A 234 23.07 -34.82 3.97
CA TRP A 234 23.16 -36.27 3.98
C TRP A 234 23.21 -36.85 2.55
N ALA A 235 22.37 -36.37 1.64
CA ALA A 235 22.34 -36.78 0.23
C ALA A 235 23.67 -36.46 -0.47
N ALA A 236 24.22 -35.27 -0.23
CA ALA A 236 25.51 -34.86 -0.80
C ALA A 236 26.66 -35.80 -0.38
N ARG A 237 26.62 -36.33 0.85
CA ARG A 237 27.60 -37.31 1.35
C ARG A 237 27.33 -38.75 0.94
N SER A 238 26.06 -39.12 0.74
CA SER A 238 25.68 -40.53 0.55
C SER A 238 25.52 -40.93 -0.91
N TRP A 239 25.17 -39.98 -1.80
CA TRP A 239 24.88 -40.26 -3.21
C TRP A 239 26.00 -39.77 -4.13
N HIS A 240 27.25 -40.03 -3.75
CA HIS A 240 28.42 -39.73 -4.58
C HIS A 240 28.77 -40.89 -5.53
N GLY A 241 29.59 -40.61 -6.54
CA GLY A 241 30.05 -41.63 -7.50
C GLY A 241 29.07 -41.89 -8.66
N LYS A 242 29.43 -42.87 -9.50
CA LYS A 242 28.74 -43.17 -10.78
C LYS A 242 27.73 -44.32 -10.69
N HIS A 243 27.50 -44.87 -9.50
CA HIS A 243 26.52 -45.94 -9.33
C HIS A 243 25.14 -45.44 -9.77
N VAL A 244 24.44 -46.22 -10.61
CA VAL A 244 23.18 -45.81 -11.26
C VAL A 244 22.14 -45.30 -10.27
N ILE A 245 22.06 -45.92 -9.09
CA ILE A 245 21.16 -45.52 -8.01
C ILE A 245 21.49 -44.11 -7.49
N ASN A 246 22.78 -43.77 -7.33
CA ASN A 246 23.20 -42.45 -6.84
C ASN A 246 22.98 -41.36 -7.90
N VAL A 247 23.10 -41.71 -9.18
CA VAL A 247 22.74 -40.83 -10.30
C VAL A 247 21.23 -40.59 -10.32
N ALA A 248 20.43 -41.65 -10.20
CA ALA A 248 18.97 -41.58 -10.13
C ALA A 248 18.50 -40.66 -8.99
N TYR A 249 19.06 -40.81 -7.79
CA TYR A 249 18.63 -40.05 -6.62
C TYR A 249 18.98 -38.56 -6.68
N ARG A 250 20.17 -38.21 -7.17
CA ARG A 250 20.52 -36.79 -7.40
C ARG A 250 19.62 -36.16 -8.46
N THR A 251 19.31 -36.91 -9.51
CA THR A 251 18.42 -36.46 -10.60
C THR A 251 16.98 -36.29 -10.10
N LEU A 252 16.52 -37.19 -9.24
CA LEU A 252 15.20 -37.10 -8.62
C LEU A 252 15.07 -35.87 -7.73
N LEU A 253 16.07 -35.63 -6.88
CA LEU A 253 16.11 -34.47 -6.01
C LEU A 253 16.12 -33.16 -6.80
N SER A 254 16.96 -33.06 -7.82
CA SER A 254 17.05 -31.84 -8.65
C SER A 254 15.77 -31.59 -9.45
N SER A 255 15.17 -32.64 -10.01
CA SER A 255 13.88 -32.55 -10.73
C SER A 255 12.74 -32.13 -9.79
N LEU A 256 12.63 -32.72 -8.59
CA LEU A 256 11.66 -32.34 -7.56
C LEU A 256 11.77 -30.85 -7.21
N VAL A 257 12.97 -30.39 -6.86
CA VAL A 257 13.23 -28.98 -6.50
C VAL A 257 12.85 -28.06 -7.66
N TYR A 258 13.26 -28.41 -8.88
CA TYR A 258 12.98 -27.60 -10.07
C TYR A 258 11.48 -27.49 -10.35
N HIS A 259 10.75 -28.61 -10.39
CA HIS A 259 9.31 -28.60 -10.71
C HIS A 259 8.47 -27.96 -9.61
N ILE A 260 8.79 -28.18 -8.33
CA ILE A 260 8.12 -27.50 -7.21
C ILE A 260 8.34 -25.98 -7.30
N TRP A 261 9.57 -25.54 -7.56
CA TRP A 261 9.87 -24.12 -7.76
C TRP A 261 9.14 -23.55 -8.98
N GLN A 262 9.11 -24.31 -10.09
CA GLN A 262 8.41 -23.91 -11.31
C GLN A 262 6.91 -23.76 -11.07
N GLU A 263 6.26 -24.66 -10.33
CA GLU A 263 4.84 -24.54 -9.97
C GLU A 263 4.55 -23.36 -9.08
N ARG A 264 5.36 -23.16 -8.04
CA ARG A 264 5.23 -21.97 -7.18
C ARG A 264 5.28 -20.68 -8.00
N ASN A 265 6.14 -20.61 -9.02
CA ASN A 265 6.21 -19.46 -9.91
C ASN A 265 5.02 -19.37 -10.87
N ARG A 266 4.55 -20.48 -11.45
CA ARG A 266 3.33 -20.48 -12.29
C ARG A 266 2.12 -20.01 -11.51
N TRP A 267 1.93 -20.52 -10.31
CA TRP A 267 0.84 -20.09 -9.44
C TRP A 267 0.94 -18.58 -9.14
N ARG A 268 2.14 -18.12 -8.75
CA ARG A 268 2.38 -16.71 -8.41
C ARG A 268 2.14 -15.75 -9.58
N PHE A 269 2.62 -16.09 -10.78
CA PHE A 269 2.64 -15.14 -11.91
C PHE A 269 1.55 -15.39 -12.97
N GLN A 270 1.00 -16.61 -13.03
CA GLN A 270 0.05 -17.04 -14.06
C GLN A 270 -1.28 -17.53 -13.47
N GLN A 271 -1.40 -17.67 -12.14
CA GLN A 271 -2.62 -18.13 -11.46
C GLN A 271 -3.12 -19.49 -11.97
N THR A 272 -2.19 -20.36 -12.38
CA THR A 272 -2.47 -21.74 -12.80
C THR A 272 -1.75 -22.71 -11.88
N GLU A 273 -2.40 -23.85 -11.57
CA GLU A 273 -1.85 -24.88 -10.69
C GLU A 273 -2.07 -26.26 -11.31
N ARG A 274 -1.00 -27.06 -11.42
CA ARG A 274 -1.09 -28.48 -11.72
C ARG A 274 -1.25 -29.26 -10.43
N THR A 275 -1.97 -30.38 -10.46
CA THR A 275 -2.11 -31.23 -9.27
C THR A 275 -0.76 -31.86 -8.88
N ALA A 276 -0.54 -32.05 -7.58
CA ALA A 276 0.66 -32.69 -7.05
C ALA A 276 0.93 -34.07 -7.67
N ALA A 277 -0.13 -34.84 -7.97
CA ALA A 277 -0.04 -36.12 -8.66
C ALA A 277 0.51 -35.99 -10.09
N THR A 278 0.06 -34.98 -10.83
CA THR A 278 0.54 -34.69 -12.19
C THR A 278 2.00 -34.29 -12.17
N LEU A 279 2.40 -33.43 -11.22
CA LEU A 279 3.80 -33.05 -11.05
C LEU A 279 4.69 -34.24 -10.67
N GLY A 280 4.24 -35.07 -9.72
CA GLY A 280 4.97 -36.28 -9.32
C GLY A 280 5.25 -37.20 -10.50
N ARG A 281 4.27 -37.41 -11.38
CA ARG A 281 4.46 -38.19 -12.62
C ARG A 281 5.48 -37.58 -13.58
N LEU A 282 5.46 -36.27 -13.77
CA LEU A 282 6.43 -35.58 -14.64
C LEU A 282 7.86 -35.73 -14.14
N VAL A 283 8.06 -35.59 -12.82
CA VAL A 283 9.35 -35.80 -12.17
C VAL A 283 9.87 -37.21 -12.41
N ILE A 284 9.02 -38.23 -12.23
CA ILE A 284 9.41 -39.63 -12.41
C ILE A 284 9.79 -39.91 -13.86
N GLU A 285 9.01 -39.41 -14.82
CA GLU A 285 9.28 -39.60 -16.24
C GLU A 285 10.60 -38.93 -16.66
N GLU A 286 10.88 -37.72 -16.17
CA GLU A 286 12.15 -37.03 -16.41
C GLU A 286 13.35 -37.83 -15.88
N VAL A 287 13.23 -38.37 -14.66
CA VAL A 287 14.28 -39.19 -14.05
C VAL A 287 14.48 -40.47 -14.83
N ARG A 288 13.40 -41.13 -15.25
CA ARG A 288 13.46 -42.36 -16.06
C ARG A 288 14.18 -42.12 -17.38
N GLN A 289 13.82 -41.06 -18.10
CA GLN A 289 14.44 -40.70 -19.37
C GLN A 289 15.94 -40.41 -19.20
N ARG A 290 16.31 -39.66 -18.16
CA ARG A 290 17.72 -39.33 -17.88
C ARG A 290 18.57 -40.54 -17.51
N ILE A 291 18.03 -41.51 -16.79
CA ILE A 291 18.73 -42.75 -16.44
C ILE A 291 18.94 -43.62 -17.68
N ILE A 292 17.96 -43.68 -18.59
CA ILE A 292 18.06 -44.46 -19.84
C ILE A 292 19.10 -43.84 -20.79
N SER A 293 19.27 -42.52 -20.76
CA SER A 293 20.22 -41.80 -21.62
C SER A 293 21.65 -41.69 -21.07
N ALA A 294 21.92 -42.18 -19.86
CA ALA A 294 23.19 -42.00 -19.13
C ALA A 294 24.01 -43.29 -19.08
#